data_AF-A0A1J5CSH7-F1
#
_entry.id   AF-A0A1J5CSH7-F1
#
_cell.length_a   1.000
_cell.length_b   1.000
_cell.length_c   1.000
_cell.angle_alpha   90.00
_cell.angle_beta   90.00
_cell.angle_gamma   90.00
#
_symmetry.space_group_name_H-M   'P 1'
#
loop_
_entity.id
_entity.type
_entity.pdbx_description
1 polymer ?
#
loop_
_entity_poly.entity_id
_entity_poly.type
_entity_poly.pdbx_seq_one_letter_code
_entity_poly.pdbx_strand_id
1 'polypeptide(L)'
;MLRRKTPRNDKLKGLARKNAHRQHLGLVPGMWVCFDGIMSKEIESIQLSRLLPAIRQQFSLIPDQCDPKASALGYHLPDVLMAGLAMMFVQDPAMLEFPRRLQERRRSSNLKTIFGIEEIPKESQFRRVLDPIDPSSIQEGFQPCIQRLQKTRLWQDYRVLDGRYTVLIDGFEFFRSDQQGCGHCLEFHHQDGRIDYAHKALAACIAHPTAKRPLPLLLEEIRCEDGAKKQGCEFNAARRLIPELAKQHCHMDLIINGDGLFSKLPMVRVIRDAGLSYILVAKPTDHKTLVENIAGLRRDDGIERWEITTDDGRICVYEWVHGVELIATSDEKTNWFSFTETSAKGKRLYHNT
;
A
#
# COMPACT_ATOMS: atom_id res chain seq x y z
N MET A 1 2.20 41.02 -13.44
CA MET A 1 3.23 41.10 -14.49
C MET A 1 4.22 39.96 -14.25
N LEU A 2 4.12 38.86 -14.99
CA LEU A 2 5.15 37.82 -15.19
C LEU A 2 4.54 36.78 -16.15
N ARG A 3 4.92 36.89 -17.43
CA ARG A 3 4.41 36.09 -18.56
C ARG A 3 4.96 34.66 -18.50
N ARG A 4 4.08 33.66 -18.48
CA ARG A 4 4.44 32.26 -18.79
C ARG A 4 4.46 32.07 -20.30
N LYS A 5 5.61 31.64 -20.85
CA LYS A 5 5.78 31.22 -22.25
C LYS A 5 5.25 29.79 -22.41
N THR A 6 4.32 29.60 -23.34
CA THR A 6 3.90 28.31 -23.91
C THR A 6 4.91 27.84 -24.97
N PRO A 7 5.36 26.57 -24.96
CA PRO A 7 6.00 25.98 -26.13
C PRO A 7 4.94 25.42 -27.08
N ARG A 8 5.16 25.70 -28.38
CA ARG A 8 4.34 25.26 -29.51
C ARG A 8 4.49 23.76 -29.79
N ASN A 9 3.38 23.22 -30.29
CA ASN A 9 3.20 21.97 -31.01
C ASN A 9 4.22 21.82 -32.14
N ASP A 10 5.01 20.73 -32.15
CA ASP A 10 5.55 20.06 -33.35
C ASP A 10 6.54 18.94 -32.96
N LYS A 11 6.06 17.76 -32.51
CA LYS A 11 6.79 16.46 -32.54
C LYS A 11 5.84 15.24 -32.40
N LEU A 12 4.71 15.23 -33.15
CA LEU A 12 3.75 14.12 -33.15
C LEU A 12 3.75 13.27 -34.44
N LYS A 13 4.81 13.35 -35.25
CA LYS A 13 4.98 12.51 -36.45
C LYS A 13 6.37 11.87 -36.44
N GLY A 14 6.52 10.73 -35.76
CA GLY A 14 7.82 10.05 -35.71
C GLY A 14 7.96 8.82 -34.81
N LEU A 15 6.87 8.27 -34.25
CA LEU A 15 6.92 7.06 -33.41
C LEU A 15 5.98 5.94 -33.85
N ALA A 16 5.58 5.95 -35.13
CA ALA A 16 4.84 4.86 -35.76
C ALA A 16 5.72 4.18 -36.82
N ARG A 17 6.88 3.64 -36.42
CA ARG A 17 7.75 2.82 -37.30
C ARG A 17 8.94 2.16 -36.56
N LYS A 18 8.71 1.50 -35.42
CA LYS A 18 9.68 0.54 -34.84
C LYS A 18 8.95 -0.57 -34.08
N ASN A 19 8.25 -1.42 -34.82
CA ASN A 19 7.81 -2.74 -34.36
C ASN A 19 7.81 -3.67 -35.58
N ALA A 20 9.00 -4.06 -36.00
CA ALA A 20 9.20 -5.06 -37.04
C ALA A 20 10.49 -5.83 -36.74
N HIS A 21 10.45 -6.69 -35.72
CA HIS A 21 11.25 -7.91 -35.64
C HIS A 21 10.58 -8.86 -34.63
N ARG A 22 9.61 -9.63 -35.13
CA ARG A 22 9.10 -10.85 -34.50
C ARG A 22 9.25 -12.00 -35.50
N GLN A 23 10.25 -12.83 -35.27
CA GLN A 23 10.42 -14.20 -35.75
C GLN A 23 10.95 -14.93 -34.50
N HIS A 24 10.58 -16.14 -34.10
CA HIS A 24 9.74 -17.20 -34.63
C HIS A 24 9.32 -18.02 -33.40
N LEU A 25 8.03 -18.18 -33.12
CA LEU A 25 7.49 -19.30 -32.34
C LEU A 25 6.07 -19.53 -32.85
N GLY A 26 5.86 -20.67 -33.49
CA GLY A 26 4.60 -21.03 -34.14
C GLY A 26 3.46 -21.08 -33.13
N LEU A 27 2.56 -20.11 -33.21
CA LEU A 27 1.26 -20.13 -32.55
C LEU A 27 0.20 -19.73 -33.59
N VAL A 28 -0.85 -20.55 -33.66
CA VAL A 28 -1.91 -20.53 -34.66
C VAL A 28 -2.60 -19.14 -34.71
N PRO A 29 -2.90 -18.58 -35.91
CA PRO A 29 -3.41 -17.21 -36.08
C PRO A 29 -4.75 -16.88 -35.39
N GLY A 30 -5.46 -17.85 -34.81
CA GLY A 30 -6.73 -17.66 -34.10
C GLY A 30 -6.61 -17.31 -32.61
N MET A 31 -5.43 -17.43 -32.00
CA MET A 31 -5.28 -17.27 -30.54
C MET A 31 -5.17 -15.80 -30.08
N TRP A 32 -4.73 -14.90 -30.97
CA TRP A 32 -4.54 -13.47 -30.66
C TRP A 32 -5.86 -12.72 -30.48
N VAL A 33 -6.90 -13.05 -31.25
CA VAL A 33 -8.21 -12.37 -31.18
C VAL A 33 -8.97 -12.75 -29.90
N CYS A 34 -8.82 -14.00 -29.42
CA CYS A 34 -9.36 -14.41 -28.13
C CYS A 34 -8.57 -13.79 -26.97
N PHE A 35 -7.24 -13.69 -27.06
CA PHE A 35 -6.42 -13.08 -26.02
C PHE A 35 -6.72 -11.60 -25.81
N ASP A 36 -6.84 -10.81 -26.89
CA ASP A 36 -7.16 -9.38 -26.77
C ASP A 36 -8.59 -9.16 -26.23
N GLY A 37 -9.56 -9.99 -26.64
CA GLY A 37 -10.94 -9.93 -26.13
C GLY A 37 -11.13 -10.42 -24.69
N ILE A 38 -10.28 -11.36 -24.23
CA ILE A 38 -10.27 -11.84 -22.84
C ILE A 38 -9.57 -10.81 -21.95
N MET A 39 -8.41 -10.31 -22.36
CA MET A 39 -7.68 -9.24 -21.65
C MET A 39 -8.51 -7.96 -21.56
N SER A 40 -9.26 -7.60 -22.60
CA SER A 40 -10.16 -6.43 -22.57
C SER A 40 -11.31 -6.60 -21.57
N LYS A 41 -11.93 -7.80 -21.52
CA LYS A 41 -13.01 -8.11 -20.56
C LYS A 41 -12.51 -8.18 -19.12
N GLU A 42 -11.32 -8.71 -18.90
CA GLU A 42 -10.68 -8.74 -17.58
C GLU A 42 -10.41 -7.32 -17.06
N ILE A 43 -9.88 -6.43 -17.91
CA ILE A 43 -9.63 -5.03 -17.56
C ILE A 43 -10.94 -4.24 -17.38
N GLU A 44 -12.00 -4.55 -18.14
CA GLU A 44 -13.33 -3.97 -17.92
C GLU A 44 -13.91 -4.31 -16.53
N SER A 45 -13.64 -5.51 -16.00
CA SER A 45 -14.18 -5.97 -14.72
C SER A 45 -13.62 -5.22 -13.49
N ILE A 46 -12.45 -4.61 -13.65
CA ILE A 46 -11.73 -3.83 -12.62
C ILE A 46 -11.89 -2.31 -12.81
N GLN A 47 -12.77 -1.88 -13.71
CA GLN A 47 -13.14 -0.47 -13.83
C GLN A 47 -13.90 0.01 -12.60
N LEU A 48 -13.65 1.25 -12.17
CA LEU A 48 -14.28 1.86 -11.00
C LEU A 48 -15.81 1.72 -11.01
N SER A 49 -16.46 2.03 -12.15
CA SER A 49 -17.92 1.93 -12.32
C SER A 49 -18.47 0.53 -12.08
N ARG A 50 -17.67 -0.51 -12.27
CA ARG A 50 -18.04 -1.91 -12.01
C ARG A 50 -17.78 -2.29 -10.57
N LEU A 51 -16.77 -1.71 -9.92
CA LEU A 51 -16.41 -1.99 -8.53
C LEU A 51 -17.39 -1.34 -7.54
N LEU A 52 -17.82 -0.10 -7.82
CA LEU A 52 -18.68 0.67 -6.91
C LEU A 52 -19.97 -0.05 -6.48
N PRO A 53 -20.72 -0.76 -7.36
CA PRO A 53 -21.88 -1.54 -6.92
C PRO A 53 -21.53 -2.66 -5.93
N ALA A 54 -20.38 -3.31 -6.10
CA ALA A 54 -19.95 -4.38 -5.19
C ALA A 54 -19.51 -3.83 -3.83
N ILE A 55 -18.85 -2.67 -3.84
CA ILE A 55 -18.50 -1.96 -2.60
C ILE A 55 -19.77 -1.54 -1.85
N ARG A 56 -20.75 -0.94 -2.55
CA ARG A 56 -22.04 -0.57 -1.96
C ARG A 56 -22.77 -1.78 -1.36
N GLN A 57 -22.72 -2.93 -2.03
CA GLN A 57 -23.31 -4.16 -1.52
C GLN A 57 -22.65 -4.57 -0.19
N GLN A 58 -21.33 -4.49 -0.06
CA GLN A 58 -20.64 -4.76 1.20
C GLN A 58 -21.02 -3.76 2.29
N PHE A 59 -21.07 -2.47 1.96
CA PHE A 59 -21.53 -1.44 2.89
C PHE A 59 -22.97 -1.65 3.38
N SER A 60 -23.80 -2.36 2.60
CA SER A 60 -25.18 -2.71 3.00
C SER A 60 -25.25 -3.85 4.01
N LEU A 61 -24.15 -4.59 4.22
CA LEU A 61 -24.05 -5.64 5.22
C LEU A 61 -23.58 -5.11 6.59
N ILE A 62 -23.03 -3.90 6.64
CA ILE A 62 -22.60 -3.27 7.88
C ILE A 62 -23.85 -2.98 8.73
N PRO A 63 -23.93 -3.51 9.96
CA PRO A 63 -25.06 -3.22 10.84
C PRO A 63 -25.15 -1.71 11.09
N ASP A 64 -26.36 -1.15 10.96
CA ASP A 64 -26.59 0.23 11.32
C ASP A 64 -26.59 0.37 12.85
N GLN A 65 -25.43 0.75 13.39
CA GLN A 65 -25.23 0.97 14.82
C GLN A 65 -25.60 2.40 15.25
N CYS A 66 -26.20 3.19 14.36
CA CYS A 66 -26.66 4.52 14.73
C CYS A 66 -27.77 4.44 15.79
N ASP A 67 -27.77 5.39 16.73
CA ASP A 67 -28.91 5.63 17.62
C ASP A 67 -30.18 5.78 16.76
N PRO A 68 -31.31 5.13 17.10
CA PRO A 68 -32.60 5.34 16.43
C PRO A 68 -33.01 6.81 16.28
N LYS A 69 -32.52 7.71 17.16
CA LYS A 69 -32.69 9.17 17.05
C LYS A 69 -31.78 9.83 16.02
N ALA A 70 -30.63 9.25 15.69
CA ALA A 70 -29.79 9.64 14.56
C ALA A 70 -30.36 9.11 13.23
N SER A 71 -31.00 7.92 13.27
CA SER A 71 -31.79 7.36 12.17
C SER A 71 -33.01 8.23 11.79
N ALA A 72 -33.46 9.12 12.69
CA ALA A 72 -34.53 10.09 12.44
C ALA A 72 -34.22 11.11 11.32
N LEU A 73 -32.99 11.14 10.80
CA LEU A 73 -32.58 11.94 9.65
C LEU A 73 -32.78 11.26 8.29
N GLY A 74 -33.11 9.97 8.26
CA GLY A 74 -33.57 9.26 7.05
C GLY A 74 -32.48 8.85 6.04
N TYR A 75 -31.18 8.99 6.34
CA TYR A 75 -30.12 8.59 5.43
C TYR A 75 -29.82 7.09 5.54
N HIS A 76 -29.81 6.39 4.40
CA HIS A 76 -29.35 5.00 4.34
C HIS A 76 -27.83 4.95 4.54
N LEU A 77 -27.36 4.13 5.49
CA LEU A 77 -25.93 3.98 5.80
C LEU A 77 -25.03 3.74 4.57
N PRO A 78 -25.41 2.88 3.59
CA PRO A 78 -24.62 2.70 2.37
C PRO A 78 -24.42 3.99 1.56
N ASP A 79 -25.40 4.90 1.53
CA ASP A 79 -25.25 6.19 0.85
C ASP A 79 -24.23 7.08 1.55
N VAL A 80 -24.22 7.09 2.89
CA VAL A 80 -23.25 7.85 3.68
C VAL A 80 -21.83 7.32 3.47
N LEU A 81 -21.64 6.00 3.49
CA LEU A 81 -20.35 5.37 3.25
C LEU A 81 -19.87 5.59 1.80
N MET A 82 -20.76 5.50 0.81
CA MET A 82 -20.43 5.81 -0.58
C MET A 82 -20.11 7.29 -0.79
N ALA A 83 -20.76 8.20 -0.05
CA ALA A 83 -20.40 9.62 -0.03
C ALA A 83 -19.01 9.86 0.54
N GLY A 84 -18.64 9.16 1.62
CA GLY A 84 -17.28 9.18 2.16
C GLY A 84 -16.24 8.67 1.17
N LEU A 85 -16.51 7.55 0.51
CA LEU A 85 -15.65 7.03 -0.55
C LEU A 85 -15.49 8.02 -1.71
N ALA A 86 -16.59 8.65 -2.15
CA ALA A 86 -16.56 9.65 -3.22
C ALA A 86 -15.72 10.87 -2.83
N MET A 87 -15.84 11.33 -1.59
CA MET A 87 -15.05 12.45 -1.07
C MET A 87 -13.55 12.14 -1.09
N MET A 88 -13.16 10.96 -0.63
CA MET A 88 -11.77 10.51 -0.66
C MET A 88 -11.25 10.33 -2.09
N PHE A 89 -12.09 9.82 -2.99
CA PHE A 89 -11.74 9.63 -4.40
C PHE A 89 -11.51 10.97 -5.14
N VAL A 90 -12.34 11.98 -4.85
CA VAL A 90 -12.23 13.33 -5.46
C VAL A 90 -11.12 14.17 -4.80
N GLN A 91 -10.59 13.73 -3.65
CA GLN A 91 -9.60 14.45 -2.84
C GLN A 91 -10.10 15.86 -2.47
N ASP A 92 -11.39 16.01 -2.10
CA ASP A 92 -11.89 17.32 -1.67
C ASP A 92 -11.43 17.61 -0.23
N PRO A 93 -10.72 18.73 0.01
CA PRO A 93 -10.11 19.02 1.32
C PRO A 93 -11.12 19.40 2.41
N ALA A 94 -12.40 19.63 2.10
CA ALA A 94 -13.37 20.10 3.09
C ALA A 94 -14.72 19.36 2.98
N MET A 95 -15.05 18.57 4.02
CA MET A 95 -16.37 17.94 4.20
C MET A 95 -17.52 18.94 4.08
N LEU A 96 -17.33 20.16 4.61
CA LEU A 96 -18.31 21.24 4.60
C LEU A 96 -18.64 21.77 3.19
N GLU A 97 -17.63 21.87 2.34
CA GLU A 97 -17.81 22.41 1.00
C GLU A 97 -18.07 21.33 -0.04
N PHE A 98 -17.84 20.05 0.28
CA PHE A 98 -18.03 18.94 -0.65
C PHE A 98 -19.45 18.92 -1.24
N PRO A 99 -20.56 18.93 -0.46
CA PRO A 99 -21.92 18.98 -1.04
C PRO A 99 -22.18 20.26 -1.85
N ARG A 100 -21.68 21.42 -1.39
CA ARG A 100 -21.89 22.72 -2.04
C ARG A 100 -21.14 22.82 -3.38
N ARG A 101 -19.87 22.44 -3.40
CA ARG A 101 -19.01 22.37 -4.60
C ARG A 101 -19.52 21.33 -5.58
N LEU A 102 -20.11 20.24 -5.10
CA LEU A 102 -20.81 19.25 -5.93
C LEU A 102 -22.03 19.83 -6.66
N GLN A 103 -22.79 20.69 -5.97
CA GLN A 103 -23.98 21.33 -6.53
C GLN A 103 -23.62 22.49 -7.48
N GLU A 104 -22.58 23.27 -7.15
CA GLU A 104 -22.15 24.46 -7.92
C GLU A 104 -21.36 24.11 -9.18
N ARG A 105 -20.49 23.10 -9.13
CA ARG A 105 -19.97 22.49 -10.36
C ARG A 105 -21.15 21.70 -10.93
N ARG A 106 -21.61 21.97 -12.16
CA ARG A 106 -22.69 21.25 -12.89
C ARG A 106 -22.40 19.73 -13.11
N ARG A 107 -22.02 19.00 -12.07
CA ARG A 107 -21.60 17.58 -12.03
C ARG A 107 -22.27 16.83 -10.87
N SER A 108 -23.33 17.38 -10.26
CA SER A 108 -24.25 16.63 -9.40
C SER A 108 -24.74 15.35 -10.11
N SER A 109 -24.88 15.39 -11.45
CA SER A 109 -25.14 14.18 -12.26
C SER A 109 -24.04 13.14 -12.16
N ASN A 110 -22.75 13.52 -12.16
CA ASN A 110 -21.67 12.54 -12.27
C ASN A 110 -21.46 11.74 -10.99
N LEU A 111 -21.66 12.30 -9.79
CA LEU A 111 -21.49 11.52 -8.55
C LEU A 111 -22.74 10.68 -8.22
N LYS A 112 -23.94 11.20 -8.51
CA LYS A 112 -25.15 10.36 -8.55
C LYS A 112 -25.01 9.20 -9.53
N THR A 113 -24.55 9.46 -10.75
CA THR A 113 -24.39 8.44 -11.79
C THR A 113 -23.23 7.49 -11.54
N ILE A 114 -22.10 7.94 -10.98
CA ILE A 114 -20.91 7.10 -10.78
C ILE A 114 -20.98 6.35 -9.44
N PHE A 115 -21.28 7.05 -8.33
CA PHE A 115 -21.26 6.47 -6.98
C PHE A 115 -22.64 6.06 -6.46
N GLY A 116 -23.72 6.39 -7.17
CA GLY A 116 -25.08 5.98 -6.79
C GLY A 116 -25.61 6.66 -5.53
N ILE A 117 -25.10 7.86 -5.20
CA ILE A 117 -25.43 8.55 -3.94
C ILE A 117 -26.69 9.39 -4.14
N GLU A 118 -27.80 9.03 -3.50
CA GLU A 118 -29.06 9.78 -3.64
C GLU A 118 -29.05 11.09 -2.84
N GLU A 119 -28.53 11.04 -1.62
CA GLU A 119 -28.43 12.17 -0.70
C GLU A 119 -27.06 12.19 0.01
N ILE A 120 -26.53 13.38 0.25
CA ILE A 120 -25.27 13.58 0.97
C ILE A 120 -25.62 14.28 2.28
N PRO A 121 -25.33 13.67 3.44
CA PRO A 121 -25.65 14.27 4.73
C PRO A 121 -24.76 15.49 5.00
N LYS A 122 -25.22 16.38 5.90
CA LYS A 122 -24.38 17.49 6.38
C LYS A 122 -23.26 16.95 7.26
N GLU A 123 -22.18 17.71 7.41
CA GLU A 123 -20.99 17.29 8.18
C GLU A 123 -21.30 16.71 9.57
N SER A 124 -22.12 17.40 10.37
CA SER A 124 -22.47 16.93 11.73
C SER A 124 -23.27 15.63 11.73
N GLN A 125 -24.02 15.37 10.66
CA GLN A 125 -24.78 14.15 10.46
C GLN A 125 -23.86 13.03 9.95
N PHE A 126 -22.94 13.37 9.05
CA PHE A 126 -21.93 12.46 8.52
C PHE A 126 -21.07 11.87 9.65
N ARG A 127 -20.57 12.71 10.57
CA ARG A 127 -19.82 12.25 11.74
C ARG A 127 -20.67 11.37 12.66
N ARG A 128 -21.90 11.79 12.99
CA ARG A 128 -22.81 10.99 13.83
C ARG A 128 -23.09 9.59 13.30
N VAL A 129 -23.12 9.42 11.97
CA VAL A 129 -23.36 8.12 11.34
C VAL A 129 -22.08 7.28 11.28
N LEU A 130 -20.91 7.91 11.03
CA LEU A 130 -19.65 7.18 10.86
C LEU A 130 -18.89 6.89 12.16
N ASP A 131 -18.95 7.78 13.15
CA ASP A 131 -18.19 7.66 14.40
C ASP A 131 -18.43 6.32 15.16
N PRO A 132 -19.64 5.73 15.16
CA PRO A 132 -19.88 4.43 15.80
C PRO A 132 -19.39 3.22 15.00
N ILE A 133 -19.04 3.38 13.73
CA ILE A 133 -18.72 2.25 12.85
C ILE A 133 -17.26 1.84 13.04
N ASP A 134 -17.04 0.55 13.32
CA ASP A 134 -15.69 -0.01 13.35
C ASP A 134 -15.04 0.11 11.96
N PRO A 135 -13.87 0.77 11.83
CA PRO A 135 -13.14 0.87 10.57
C PRO A 135 -12.88 -0.49 9.92
N SER A 136 -12.76 -1.57 10.69
CA SER A 136 -12.55 -2.92 10.14
C SER A 136 -13.70 -3.34 9.21
N SER A 137 -14.95 -3.01 9.55
CA SER A 137 -16.13 -3.31 8.74
C SER A 137 -16.16 -2.52 7.43
N ILE A 138 -15.63 -1.28 7.43
CA ILE A 138 -15.52 -0.47 6.21
C ILE A 138 -14.48 -1.08 5.25
N GLN A 139 -13.39 -1.62 5.79
CA GLN A 139 -12.33 -2.24 4.98
C GLN A 139 -12.80 -3.50 4.24
N GLU A 140 -13.85 -4.17 4.70
CA GLU A 140 -14.47 -5.29 3.96
C GLU A 140 -14.97 -4.86 2.57
N GLY A 141 -15.24 -3.58 2.37
CA GLY A 141 -15.51 -2.99 1.06
C GLY A 141 -14.39 -3.17 0.03
N PHE A 142 -13.15 -3.42 0.46
CA PHE A 142 -12.03 -3.75 -0.44
C PHE A 142 -12.07 -5.18 -0.96
N GLN A 143 -12.69 -6.13 -0.23
CA GLN A 143 -12.65 -7.54 -0.60
C GLN A 143 -13.19 -7.83 -2.01
N PRO A 144 -14.35 -7.28 -2.45
CA PRO A 144 -14.82 -7.52 -3.81
C PRO A 144 -13.87 -6.99 -4.88
N CYS A 145 -13.12 -5.93 -4.58
CA CYS A 145 -12.10 -5.39 -5.48
C CYS A 145 -10.94 -6.38 -5.64
N ILE A 146 -10.42 -6.90 -4.52
CA ILE A 146 -9.33 -7.88 -4.49
C ILE A 146 -9.77 -9.18 -5.17
N GLN A 147 -10.95 -9.70 -4.86
CA GLN A 147 -11.49 -10.94 -5.43
C GLN A 147 -11.67 -10.85 -6.96
N ARG A 148 -12.08 -9.69 -7.48
CA ARG A 148 -12.16 -9.47 -8.92
C ARG A 148 -10.79 -9.38 -9.54
N LEU A 149 -9.87 -8.64 -8.91
CA LEU A 149 -8.50 -8.51 -9.38
C LEU A 149 -7.80 -9.88 -9.46
N GLN A 150 -7.97 -10.72 -8.44
CA GLN A 150 -7.45 -12.09 -8.36
C GLN A 150 -7.80 -12.99 -9.56
N LYS A 151 -8.92 -12.72 -10.24
CA LYS A 151 -9.37 -13.47 -11.41
C LYS A 151 -8.73 -13.00 -12.72
N THR A 152 -8.03 -11.88 -12.71
CA THR A 152 -7.40 -11.29 -13.89
C THR A 152 -5.95 -11.75 -14.03
N ARG A 153 -5.43 -11.69 -15.25
CA ARG A 153 -3.99 -11.85 -15.50
C ARG A 153 -3.15 -10.80 -14.77
N LEU A 154 -3.70 -9.59 -14.58
CA LEU A 154 -3.00 -8.52 -13.86
C LEU A 154 -2.57 -8.99 -12.47
N TRP A 155 -3.37 -9.77 -11.75
CA TRP A 155 -2.96 -10.32 -10.46
C TRP A 155 -1.78 -11.28 -10.58
N GLN A 156 -1.78 -12.15 -11.59
CA GLN A 156 -0.69 -13.10 -11.82
C GLN A 156 0.62 -12.36 -12.16
N ASP A 157 0.53 -11.23 -12.86
CA ASP A 157 1.69 -10.40 -13.23
C ASP A 157 2.36 -9.71 -12.01
N TYR A 158 1.74 -9.70 -10.82
CA TYR A 158 2.38 -9.20 -9.58
C TYR A 158 3.18 -10.26 -8.84
N ARG A 159 3.24 -11.51 -9.33
CA ARG A 159 4.07 -12.54 -8.72
C ARG A 159 5.55 -12.25 -8.94
N VAL A 160 6.35 -12.40 -7.89
CA VAL A 160 7.80 -12.23 -7.86
C VAL A 160 8.43 -13.38 -7.08
N LEU A 161 9.77 -13.49 -7.13
CA LEU A 161 10.54 -14.39 -6.25
C LEU A 161 9.95 -15.82 -6.18
N ASP A 162 9.79 -16.43 -7.35
CA ASP A 162 9.25 -17.77 -7.54
C ASP A 162 7.76 -17.91 -7.19
N GLY A 163 6.93 -17.02 -7.75
CA GLY A 163 5.47 -17.14 -7.66
C GLY A 163 4.80 -16.48 -6.45
N ARG A 164 5.57 -15.80 -5.59
CA ARG A 164 5.13 -15.14 -4.35
C ARG A 164 4.66 -13.71 -4.58
N TYR A 165 4.04 -13.10 -3.58
CA TYR A 165 3.67 -11.68 -3.62
C TYR A 165 4.42 -10.89 -2.56
N THR A 166 5.09 -9.81 -2.96
CA THR A 166 5.72 -8.88 -2.03
C THR A 166 4.71 -7.85 -1.56
N VAL A 167 4.54 -7.73 -0.25
CA VAL A 167 3.67 -6.76 0.41
C VAL A 167 4.52 -5.71 1.10
N LEU A 168 4.46 -4.47 0.60
CA LEU A 168 5.03 -3.30 1.26
C LEU A 168 4.17 -2.94 2.46
N ILE A 169 4.81 -2.71 3.60
CA ILE A 169 4.19 -2.06 4.77
C ILE A 169 4.81 -0.68 4.98
N ASP A 170 3.99 0.37 4.91
CA ASP A 170 4.47 1.75 5.09
C ASP A 170 3.43 2.64 5.77
N GLY A 171 3.93 3.53 6.62
CA GLY A 171 3.11 4.43 7.43
C GLY A 171 2.88 5.77 6.72
N PHE A 172 1.65 6.25 6.73
CA PHE A 172 1.32 7.59 6.21
C PHE A 172 0.41 8.35 7.17
N GLU A 173 0.47 9.67 7.08
CA GLU A 173 -0.43 10.58 7.78
C GLU A 173 -1.55 11.00 6.85
N PHE A 174 -2.80 10.93 7.32
CA PHE A 174 -3.98 11.33 6.54
C PHE A 174 -4.74 12.49 7.17
N PHE A 175 -4.39 12.89 8.39
CA PHE A 175 -5.01 14.02 9.08
C PHE A 175 -4.03 14.65 10.07
N ARG A 176 -4.02 15.98 10.15
CA ARG A 176 -3.28 16.77 11.14
C ARG A 176 -4.05 18.03 11.54
N SER A 177 -3.96 18.40 12.81
CA SER A 177 -4.64 19.54 13.42
C SER A 177 -3.82 20.08 14.60
N ASP A 178 -3.94 21.37 14.92
CA ASP A 178 -3.44 21.97 16.16
C ASP A 178 -4.41 21.80 17.34
N GLN A 179 -5.61 21.26 17.07
CA GLN A 179 -6.64 20.91 18.05
C GLN A 179 -6.85 19.40 18.11
N GLN A 180 -6.95 18.85 19.32
CA GLN A 180 -7.25 17.44 19.53
C GLN A 180 -8.66 17.10 19.03
N GLY A 181 -8.75 16.19 18.06
CA GLY A 181 -10.02 15.79 17.45
C GLY A 181 -10.72 14.65 18.20
N CYS A 182 -9.96 13.66 18.68
CA CYS A 182 -10.48 12.52 19.43
C CYS A 182 -9.41 11.88 20.33
N GLY A 183 -9.81 10.87 21.13
CA GLY A 183 -8.92 10.13 22.03
C GLY A 183 -7.87 9.25 21.33
N HIS A 184 -8.02 8.98 20.03
CA HIS A 184 -7.06 8.19 19.26
C HIS A 184 -6.00 9.04 18.53
N CYS A 185 -6.08 10.38 18.63
CA CYS A 185 -5.10 11.27 18.03
C CYS A 185 -3.69 11.00 18.58
N LEU A 186 -2.71 10.96 17.68
CA LEU A 186 -1.29 10.94 18.00
C LEU A 186 -0.81 12.37 18.28
N GLU A 187 -0.13 12.60 19.40
CA GLU A 187 0.44 13.89 19.78
C GLU A 187 1.87 14.06 19.27
N PHE A 188 2.20 15.27 18.81
CA PHE A 188 3.51 15.65 18.32
C PHE A 188 3.94 16.97 18.96
N HIS A 189 4.93 16.90 19.86
CA HIS A 189 5.50 18.06 20.52
C HIS A 189 6.65 18.65 19.70
N HIS A 190 6.53 19.93 19.35
CA HIS A 190 7.54 20.68 18.62
C HIS A 190 8.50 21.39 19.58
N GLN A 191 9.70 21.74 19.07
CA GLN A 191 10.72 22.45 19.87
C GLN A 191 10.28 23.86 20.29
N ASP A 192 9.33 24.46 19.56
CA ASP A 192 8.75 25.78 19.84
C ASP A 192 7.60 25.74 20.86
N GLY A 193 7.30 24.56 21.42
CA GLY A 193 6.23 24.35 22.40
C GLY A 193 4.85 24.09 21.80
N ARG A 194 4.69 24.13 20.46
CA ARG A 194 3.44 23.74 19.80
C ARG A 194 3.19 22.23 19.97
N ILE A 195 1.92 21.86 20.06
CA ILE A 195 1.46 20.48 20.01
C ILE A 195 0.56 20.33 18.79
N ASP A 196 0.91 19.40 17.90
CA ASP A 196 0.00 18.96 16.83
C ASP A 196 -0.58 17.60 17.17
N TYR A 197 -1.77 17.35 16.65
CA TYR A 197 -2.49 16.09 16.72
C TYR A 197 -2.63 15.53 15.32
N ALA A 198 -2.36 14.25 15.12
CA ALA A 198 -2.48 13.62 13.82
C ALA A 198 -3.09 12.22 13.88
N HIS A 199 -3.69 11.80 12.77
CA HIS A 199 -4.00 10.39 12.54
C HIS A 199 -3.11 9.84 11.43
N LYS A 200 -2.50 8.70 11.73
CA LYS A 200 -1.67 7.94 10.80
C LYS A 200 -2.24 6.54 10.62
N ALA A 201 -1.92 5.91 9.51
CA ALA A 201 -2.21 4.52 9.27
C ALA A 201 -1.02 3.82 8.60
N LEU A 202 -0.93 2.51 8.82
CA LEU A 202 0.00 1.61 8.18
C LEU A 202 -0.73 0.86 7.07
N ALA A 203 -0.30 1.04 5.82
CA ALA A 203 -0.88 0.36 4.67
C ALA A 203 -0.08 -0.89 4.31
N ALA A 204 -0.78 -2.00 4.06
CA ALA A 204 -0.25 -3.18 3.38
C ALA A 204 -0.64 -3.15 1.90
N CYS A 205 0.35 -3.11 1.02
CA CYS A 205 0.16 -3.04 -0.42
C CYS A 205 1.02 -4.07 -1.17
N ILE A 206 0.43 -4.85 -2.07
CA ILE A 206 1.24 -5.66 -3.01
C ILE A 206 1.98 -4.71 -3.94
N ALA A 207 3.28 -4.96 -4.12
CA ALA A 207 4.09 -4.25 -5.09
C ALA A 207 4.84 -5.23 -5.99
N HIS A 208 5.12 -4.78 -7.20
CA HIS A 208 5.97 -5.47 -8.16
C HIS A 208 7.07 -4.50 -8.63
N PRO A 209 8.35 -4.91 -8.71
CA PRO A 209 9.48 -4.00 -8.98
C PRO A 209 9.35 -3.14 -10.25
N THR A 210 8.64 -3.63 -11.25
CA THR A 210 8.41 -2.93 -12.53
C THR A 210 7.00 -2.37 -12.69
N ALA A 211 6.08 -2.70 -11.79
CA ALA A 211 4.72 -2.17 -11.87
C ALA A 211 4.66 -0.76 -11.28
N LYS A 212 3.88 0.11 -11.91
CA LYS A 212 3.77 1.51 -11.49
C LYS A 212 2.75 1.75 -10.37
N ARG A 213 1.95 0.74 -10.02
CA ARG A 213 0.80 0.90 -9.13
C ARG A 213 0.85 -0.18 -8.06
N PRO A 214 0.96 0.17 -6.77
CA PRO A 214 0.73 -0.81 -5.71
C PRO A 214 -0.75 -1.21 -5.66
N LEU A 215 -1.02 -2.43 -5.19
CA LEU A 215 -2.38 -2.93 -4.97
C LEU A 215 -2.66 -2.95 -3.46
N PRO A 216 -3.56 -2.10 -2.95
CA PRO A 216 -3.85 -2.08 -1.51
C PRO A 216 -4.57 -3.37 -1.09
N LEU A 217 -4.17 -3.91 0.06
CA LEU A 217 -4.79 -5.07 0.68
C LEU A 217 -5.52 -4.71 1.97
N LEU A 218 -4.81 -4.07 2.90
CA LEU A 218 -5.30 -3.83 4.25
C LEU A 218 -4.70 -2.54 4.81
N LEU A 219 -5.41 -1.91 5.74
CA LEU A 219 -4.97 -0.71 6.43
C LEU A 219 -5.10 -0.91 7.94
N GLU A 220 -4.13 -0.48 8.72
CA GLU A 220 -4.22 -0.49 10.18
C GLU A 220 -3.95 0.91 10.72
N GLU A 221 -4.87 1.44 11.52
CA GLU A 221 -4.66 2.75 12.13
C GLU A 221 -3.51 2.68 13.15
N ILE A 222 -2.63 3.68 13.10
CA ILE A 222 -1.63 3.88 14.12
C ILE A 222 -2.28 4.71 15.22
N ARG A 223 -2.79 4.03 16.23
CA ARG A 223 -3.46 4.62 17.39
C ARG A 223 -2.89 4.11 18.70
N CYS A 224 -3.13 4.88 19.77
CA CYS A 224 -2.96 4.41 21.14
C CYS A 224 -4.01 3.34 21.43
N GLU A 225 -3.60 2.20 21.98
CA GLU A 225 -4.53 1.18 22.46
C GLU A 225 -4.96 1.49 23.89
N ASP A 226 -6.16 1.05 24.27
CA ASP A 226 -6.69 1.27 25.61
C ASP A 226 -5.74 0.69 26.68
N GLY A 227 -5.40 1.51 27.67
CA GLY A 227 -4.46 1.14 28.74
C GLY A 227 -2.98 1.25 28.36
N ALA A 228 -2.63 1.67 27.14
CA ALA A 228 -1.25 1.90 26.76
C ALA A 228 -0.68 3.16 27.42
N LYS A 229 0.54 3.04 27.99
CA LYS A 229 1.29 4.17 28.58
C LYS A 229 2.07 4.99 27.55
N LYS A 230 2.26 4.44 26.35
CA LYS A 230 3.02 5.07 25.26
C LYS A 230 2.11 5.20 24.05
N GLN A 231 2.32 6.28 23.30
CA GLN A 231 1.61 6.54 22.07
C GLN A 231 1.83 5.43 21.04
N GLY A 232 0.79 5.18 20.23
CA GLY A 232 0.84 4.24 19.11
C GLY A 232 1.98 4.54 18.13
N CYS A 233 2.53 3.50 17.52
CA CYS A 233 3.56 3.61 16.49
C CYS A 233 3.35 2.56 15.39
N GLU A 234 4.06 2.72 14.28
CA GLU A 234 4.05 1.80 13.13
C GLU A 234 4.36 0.35 13.54
N PHE A 235 5.27 0.17 14.49
CA PHE A 235 5.59 -1.15 15.04
C PHE A 235 4.38 -1.81 15.70
N ASN A 236 3.63 -1.07 16.53
CA ASN A 236 2.45 -1.61 17.21
C ASN A 236 1.32 -1.90 16.21
N ALA A 237 1.12 -1.01 15.23
CA ALA A 237 0.16 -1.24 14.15
C ALA A 237 0.53 -2.48 13.33
N ALA A 238 1.80 -2.67 12.96
CA ALA A 238 2.26 -3.84 12.23
C ALA A 238 1.98 -5.16 12.98
N ARG A 239 2.08 -5.17 14.32
CA ARG A 239 1.75 -6.36 15.14
C ARG A 239 0.29 -6.79 15.03
N ARG A 240 -0.62 -5.88 14.70
CA ARG A 240 -2.04 -6.18 14.43
C ARG A 240 -2.28 -6.45 12.95
N LEU A 241 -1.68 -5.65 12.08
CA LEU A 241 -1.83 -5.74 10.62
C LEU A 241 -1.35 -7.09 10.07
N ILE A 242 -0.18 -7.59 10.50
CA ILE A 242 0.45 -8.79 9.91
C ILE A 242 -0.38 -10.06 10.16
N PRO A 243 -0.84 -10.38 11.37
CA PRO A 243 -1.70 -11.55 11.60
C PRO A 243 -3.02 -11.48 10.83
N GLU A 244 -3.64 -10.30 10.77
CA GLU A 244 -4.89 -10.13 10.02
C GLU A 244 -4.68 -10.26 8.52
N LEU A 245 -3.57 -9.74 7.98
CA LEU A 245 -3.17 -9.93 6.59
C LEU A 245 -2.98 -11.43 6.26
N ALA A 246 -2.27 -12.17 7.11
CA ALA A 246 -2.06 -13.61 6.94
C ALA A 246 -3.38 -14.39 6.99
N LYS A 247 -4.31 -13.98 7.85
CA LYS A 247 -5.64 -14.58 7.97
C LYS A 247 -6.51 -14.31 6.74
N GLN A 248 -6.58 -13.06 6.26
CA GLN A 248 -7.42 -12.68 5.11
C GLN A 248 -6.90 -13.21 3.77
N HIS A 249 -5.60 -13.48 3.69
CA HIS A 249 -4.91 -13.90 2.47
C HIS A 249 -4.13 -15.20 2.66
N CYS A 250 -4.66 -16.12 3.48
CA CYS A 250 -3.99 -17.38 3.85
C CYS A 250 -3.71 -18.32 2.66
N HIS A 251 -4.39 -18.12 1.52
CA HIS A 251 -4.15 -18.85 0.28
C HIS A 251 -3.01 -18.27 -0.58
N MET A 252 -2.34 -17.21 -0.13
CA MET A 252 -1.23 -16.56 -0.82
C MET A 252 0.10 -16.77 -0.10
N ASP A 253 1.18 -16.97 -0.85
CA ASP A 253 2.53 -16.91 -0.32
C ASP A 253 3.00 -15.44 -0.33
N LEU A 254 2.98 -14.80 0.85
CA LEU A 254 3.29 -13.40 1.03
C LEU A 254 4.70 -13.21 1.60
N ILE A 255 5.41 -12.21 1.06
CA ILE A 255 6.67 -11.70 1.58
C ILE A 255 6.45 -10.27 2.10
N ILE A 256 6.56 -10.06 3.40
CA ILE A 256 6.55 -8.72 3.99
C ILE A 256 7.83 -7.99 3.61
N ASN A 257 7.70 -6.80 3.02
CA ASN A 257 8.80 -5.92 2.72
C ASN A 257 8.63 -4.59 3.47
N GLY A 258 9.68 -4.21 4.19
CA GLY A 258 9.64 -3.07 5.10
C GLY A 258 11.03 -2.53 5.40
N ASP A 259 11.05 -1.35 5.99
CA ASP A 259 12.28 -0.65 6.31
C ASP A 259 12.98 -1.18 7.59
N GLY A 260 13.98 -0.41 8.04
CA GLY A 260 14.77 -0.72 9.24
C GLY A 260 13.96 -0.89 10.52
N LEU A 261 12.81 -0.24 10.64
CA LEU A 261 11.98 -0.30 11.84
C LEU A 261 11.45 -1.71 12.10
N PHE A 262 11.14 -2.45 11.04
CA PHE A 262 10.51 -3.76 11.11
C PHE A 262 11.52 -4.91 11.23
N SER A 263 12.80 -4.66 10.98
CA SER A 263 13.84 -5.70 10.96
C SER A 263 14.26 -6.24 12.33
N LYS A 264 13.67 -5.73 13.43
CA LYS A 264 14.02 -6.14 14.80
C LYS A 264 13.40 -7.49 15.15
N LEU A 265 14.10 -8.28 15.99
CA LEU A 265 13.70 -9.64 16.35
C LEU A 265 12.21 -9.79 16.76
N PRO A 266 11.60 -8.92 17.59
CA PRO A 266 10.20 -9.14 17.97
C PRO A 266 9.22 -9.01 16.79
N MET A 267 9.54 -8.22 15.77
CA MET A 267 8.72 -8.13 14.55
C MET A 267 8.98 -9.31 13.61
N VAL A 268 10.24 -9.73 13.48
CA VAL A 268 10.60 -10.95 12.74
C VAL A 268 9.82 -12.16 13.27
N ARG A 269 9.72 -12.30 14.60
CA ARG A 269 8.88 -13.32 15.25
C ARG A 269 7.42 -13.22 14.83
N VAL A 270 6.82 -12.03 14.90
CA VAL A 270 5.42 -11.81 14.50
C VAL A 270 5.17 -12.25 13.05
N ILE A 271 6.08 -11.92 12.14
CA ILE A 271 5.96 -12.32 10.73
C ILE A 271 6.05 -13.84 10.58
N ARG A 272 7.02 -14.48 11.26
CA ARG A 272 7.22 -15.93 11.22
C ARG A 272 6.08 -16.71 11.87
N ASP A 273 5.58 -16.24 13.00
CA ASP A 273 4.44 -16.83 13.72
C ASP A 273 3.16 -16.75 12.88
N ALA A 274 3.04 -15.72 12.04
CA ALA A 274 1.97 -15.60 11.04
C ALA A 274 2.20 -16.47 9.79
N GLY A 275 3.30 -17.23 9.71
CA GLY A 275 3.63 -18.10 8.60
C GLY A 275 4.08 -17.38 7.33
N LEU A 276 4.49 -16.12 7.42
CA LEU A 276 4.87 -15.30 6.27
C LEU A 276 6.40 -15.23 6.10
N SER A 277 6.85 -14.94 4.88
CA SER A 277 8.25 -14.62 4.57
C SER A 277 8.52 -13.13 4.70
N TYR A 278 9.79 -12.71 4.72
CA TYR A 278 10.14 -11.29 4.81
C TYR A 278 11.42 -10.90 4.07
N ILE A 279 11.49 -9.62 3.68
CA ILE A 279 12.67 -8.90 3.21
C ILE A 279 12.66 -7.53 3.90
N LEU A 280 13.47 -7.38 4.94
CA LEU A 280 13.47 -6.19 5.80
C LEU A 280 14.84 -5.54 5.77
N VAL A 281 14.89 -4.22 5.67
CA VAL A 281 16.17 -3.50 5.65
C VAL A 281 16.89 -3.66 6.99
N ALA A 282 18.13 -4.13 6.99
CA ALA A 282 18.95 -4.30 8.19
C ALA A 282 20.01 -3.21 8.26
N LYS A 283 19.69 -2.05 8.86
CA LYS A 283 20.66 -0.95 8.99
C LYS A 283 21.82 -1.34 9.92
N PRO A 284 23.09 -1.04 9.56
CA PRO A 284 24.24 -1.38 10.41
C PRO A 284 24.19 -0.80 11.83
N THR A 285 23.60 0.40 11.99
CA THR A 285 23.41 1.06 13.29
C THR A 285 22.47 0.30 14.22
N ASP A 286 21.59 -0.49 13.62
CA ASP A 286 20.48 -1.18 14.28
C ASP A 286 20.79 -2.64 14.61
N HIS A 287 21.80 -3.24 13.97
CA HIS A 287 22.11 -4.67 14.02
C HIS A 287 23.61 -4.94 14.17
N LYS A 288 24.19 -4.50 15.29
CA LYS A 288 25.64 -4.63 15.55
C LYS A 288 26.14 -6.07 15.46
N THR A 289 25.45 -7.00 16.10
CA THR A 289 25.82 -8.43 16.07
C THR A 289 25.81 -8.99 14.66
N LEU A 290 24.77 -8.70 13.87
CA LEU A 290 24.70 -9.12 12.48
C LEU A 290 25.90 -8.58 11.69
N VAL A 291 26.22 -7.28 11.84
CA VAL A 291 27.36 -6.66 11.16
C VAL A 291 28.69 -7.31 11.56
N GLU A 292 28.90 -7.60 12.84
CA GLU A 292 30.10 -8.26 13.36
C GLU A 292 30.22 -9.69 12.81
N ASN A 293 29.13 -10.45 12.80
CA ASN A 293 29.06 -11.81 12.25
C ASN A 293 29.37 -11.81 10.74
N ILE A 294 28.75 -10.92 9.97
CA ILE A 294 29.03 -10.76 8.54
C ILE A 294 30.49 -10.35 8.31
N ALA A 295 31.06 -9.48 9.14
CA ALA A 295 32.47 -9.10 9.04
C ALA A 295 33.43 -10.25 9.38
N GLY A 296 33.03 -11.15 10.29
CA GLY A 296 33.74 -12.40 10.58
C GLY A 296 33.70 -13.35 9.37
N LEU A 297 32.50 -13.66 8.88
CA LEU A 297 32.30 -14.52 7.72
C LEU A 297 33.02 -14.00 6.48
N ARG A 298 33.08 -12.68 6.27
CA ARG A 298 33.82 -12.10 5.14
C ARG A 298 35.33 -12.34 5.24
N ARG A 299 35.91 -12.47 6.44
CA ARG A 299 37.34 -12.77 6.64
C ARG A 299 37.66 -14.24 6.39
N ASP A 300 36.68 -15.12 6.55
CA ASP A 300 36.83 -16.56 6.45
C ASP A 300 36.27 -17.12 5.11
N ASP A 301 36.06 -16.25 4.11
CA ASP A 301 35.45 -16.58 2.81
C ASP A 301 34.07 -17.29 2.91
N GLY A 302 33.34 -17.04 4.00
CA GLY A 302 32.03 -17.61 4.29
C GLY A 302 30.84 -16.83 3.71
N ILE A 303 31.09 -15.85 2.85
CA ILE A 303 30.06 -15.06 2.17
C ILE A 303 29.98 -15.48 0.70
N GLU A 304 28.79 -15.85 0.26
CA GLU A 304 28.53 -16.05 -1.16
C GLU A 304 28.45 -14.69 -1.85
N ARG A 305 29.09 -14.58 -3.01
CA ARG A 305 29.19 -13.32 -3.77
C ARG A 305 28.94 -13.57 -5.24
N TRP A 306 28.17 -12.67 -5.85
CA TRP A 306 27.96 -12.62 -7.29
C TRP A 306 28.14 -11.19 -7.80
N GLU A 307 28.89 -11.04 -8.88
CA GLU A 307 29.21 -9.75 -9.48
C GLU A 307 28.80 -9.72 -10.94
N ILE A 308 28.15 -8.62 -11.35
CA ILE A 308 27.69 -8.40 -12.71
C ILE A 308 28.13 -7.00 -13.14
N THR A 309 28.68 -6.89 -14.34
CA THR A 309 28.90 -5.59 -14.99
C THR A 309 27.77 -5.33 -15.97
N THR A 310 27.13 -4.18 -15.82
CA THR A 310 26.05 -3.69 -16.69
C THR A 310 26.61 -3.08 -17.99
N ASP A 311 25.78 -2.97 -19.02
CA ASP A 311 26.17 -2.43 -20.33
C ASP A 311 26.72 -0.99 -20.27
N ASP A 312 26.29 -0.18 -19.29
CA ASP A 312 26.79 1.18 -19.06
C ASP A 312 28.00 1.23 -18.11
N GLY A 313 28.59 0.07 -17.82
CA GLY A 313 29.84 -0.09 -17.08
C GLY A 313 29.70 -0.01 -15.56
N ARG A 314 28.47 -0.04 -15.00
CA ARG A 314 28.30 -0.15 -13.54
C ARG A 314 28.53 -1.57 -13.07
N ILE A 315 29.09 -1.69 -11.88
CA ILE A 315 29.35 -2.94 -11.20
C ILE A 315 28.27 -3.15 -10.13
N CYS A 316 27.52 -4.23 -10.27
CA CYS A 316 26.50 -4.69 -9.35
C CYS A 316 27.05 -5.89 -8.56
N VAL A 317 27.18 -5.75 -7.25
CA VAL A 317 27.66 -6.79 -6.36
C VAL A 317 26.52 -7.24 -5.46
N TYR A 318 26.27 -8.53 -5.46
CA TYR A 318 25.35 -9.25 -4.61
C TYR A 318 26.15 -10.08 -3.62
N GLU A 319 25.83 -9.99 -2.34
CA GLU A 319 26.42 -10.86 -1.31
C GLU A 319 25.30 -11.47 -0.47
N TRP A 320 25.41 -12.73 -0.07
CA TRP A 320 24.44 -13.35 0.82
C TRP A 320 25.06 -14.39 1.74
N VAL A 321 24.36 -14.63 2.85
CA VAL A 321 24.68 -15.63 3.87
C VAL A 321 23.39 -16.26 4.35
N HIS A 322 23.41 -17.59 4.47
CA HIS A 322 22.31 -18.34 5.04
C HIS A 322 22.50 -18.57 6.54
N GLY A 323 21.43 -18.43 7.31
CA GLY A 323 21.39 -18.88 8.71
C GLY A 323 22.32 -18.13 9.68
N VAL A 324 22.38 -16.80 9.58
CA VAL A 324 23.13 -15.93 10.49
C VAL A 324 22.27 -15.43 11.66
N GLU A 325 22.86 -15.31 12.84
CA GLU A 325 22.18 -14.79 14.02
C GLU A 325 21.90 -13.28 13.87
N LEU A 326 20.63 -12.88 14.10
CA LEU A 326 20.22 -11.48 14.01
C LEU A 326 20.69 -10.65 15.22
N ILE A 327 20.62 -11.24 16.43
CA ILE A 327 21.06 -10.62 17.69
C ILE A 327 21.82 -11.64 18.53
N ALA A 328 22.75 -11.18 19.38
CA ALA A 328 23.59 -12.06 20.19
C ALA A 328 22.82 -12.87 21.25
N THR A 329 21.66 -12.38 21.71
CA THR A 329 20.90 -12.98 22.80
C THR A 329 19.82 -13.95 22.35
N SER A 330 19.83 -14.38 21.08
CA SER A 330 18.82 -15.28 20.52
C SER A 330 19.43 -16.21 19.49
N ASP A 331 19.04 -17.48 19.52
CA ASP A 331 19.44 -18.49 18.53
C ASP A 331 18.65 -18.39 17.21
N GLU A 332 17.93 -17.28 17.01
CA GLU A 332 17.13 -17.10 15.81
C GLU A 332 18.01 -16.67 14.65
N LYS A 333 18.02 -17.56 13.65
CA LYS A 333 18.78 -17.40 12.43
C LYS A 333 17.90 -16.82 11.33
N THR A 334 18.47 -15.92 10.55
CA THR A 334 17.88 -15.34 9.35
C THR A 334 18.84 -15.49 8.19
N ASN A 335 18.34 -15.30 6.97
CA ASN A 335 19.20 -15.07 5.82
C ASN A 335 19.56 -13.58 5.78
N TRP A 336 20.76 -13.28 5.33
CA TRP A 336 21.24 -11.93 5.05
C TRP A 336 21.60 -11.82 3.59
N PHE A 337 21.28 -10.68 2.98
CA PHE A 337 21.62 -10.37 1.60
C PHE A 337 21.95 -8.88 1.50
N SER A 338 22.92 -8.54 0.67
CA SER A 338 23.23 -7.15 0.35
C SER A 338 23.36 -6.94 -1.14
N PHE A 339 23.07 -5.71 -1.54
CA PHE A 339 23.26 -5.24 -2.90
C PHE A 339 24.05 -3.95 -2.89
N THR A 340 25.09 -3.89 -3.71
CA THR A 340 25.91 -2.70 -3.90
C THR A 340 26.01 -2.38 -5.39
N GLU A 341 25.69 -1.15 -5.77
CA GLU A 341 25.88 -0.64 -7.12
C GLU A 341 27.02 0.39 -7.11
N THR A 342 28.00 0.21 -8.00
CA THR A 342 29.15 1.10 -8.16
C THR A 342 29.22 1.59 -9.60
N SER A 343 29.43 2.89 -9.79
CA SER A 343 29.62 3.48 -11.12
C SER A 343 30.90 2.96 -11.80
N ALA A 344 30.99 3.11 -13.13
CA ALA A 344 32.20 2.82 -13.91
C ALA A 344 33.46 3.55 -13.42
N LYS A 345 33.30 4.65 -12.66
CA LYS A 345 34.39 5.43 -12.06
C LYS A 345 34.74 5.01 -10.63
N GLY A 346 34.17 3.91 -10.12
CA GLY A 346 34.44 3.41 -8.77
C GLY A 346 33.66 4.10 -7.64
N LYS A 347 32.78 5.07 -7.93
CA LYS A 347 31.92 5.70 -6.91
C LYS A 347 30.73 4.79 -6.59
N ARG A 348 30.54 4.45 -5.31
CA ARG A 348 29.34 3.73 -4.81
C ARG A 348 28.09 4.60 -5.01
N LEU A 349 27.13 4.08 -5.78
CA LEU A 349 25.87 4.73 -6.11
C LEU A 349 24.77 4.32 -5.13
N TYR A 350 24.72 3.04 -4.80
CA TYR A 350 23.71 2.46 -3.93
C TYR A 350 24.30 1.34 -3.09
N HIS A 351 23.80 1.20 -1.87
CA HIS A 351 24.07 0.06 -1.00
C HIS A 351 22.88 -0.16 -0.09
N ASN A 352 22.44 -1.41 0.03
CA ASN A 352 21.40 -1.80 0.97
C ASN A 352 21.66 -3.22 1.48
N THR A 353 21.18 -3.48 2.69
CA THR A 353 21.39 -4.73 3.46
C THR A 353 20.13 -5.13 4.18
#